data_AF-A0A2E5EEB0-F1
#
_entry.id   AF-A0A2E5EEB0-F1
#
_cell.length_a   1.000
_cell.length_b   1.000
_cell.length_c   1.000
_cell.angle_alpha   90.00
_cell.angle_beta   90.00
_cell.angle_gamma   90.00
#
_symmetry.space_group_name_H-M   'P 1'
#
loop_
_entity.id
_entity.type
_entity.pdbx_description
1 polymer ?
#
loop_
_entity_poly.entity_id
_entity_poly.type
_entity_poly.pdbx_seq_one_letter_code
_entity_poly.pdbx_strand_id
1 'polypeptide(L)' 'MPLYEYRCEEDGSLVTLLRSMAEADEPVEDPEGLDRTFHRVHSTFQVDAPTASQGINAPSSSGCGCCGGGSCSN' A
#
# COMPACT_ATOMS: atom_id res chain seq x y z
N MET A 1 7.47 7.88 -17.68
CA MET A 1 8.07 6.74 -16.97
C MET A 1 7.43 6.66 -15.59
N PRO A 2 7.08 5.47 -15.09
CA PRO A 2 6.50 5.33 -13.76
C PRO A 2 7.51 5.73 -12.68
N LEU A 3 6.96 6.15 -11.54
CA LEU A 3 7.69 6.52 -10.34
C LEU A 3 7.61 5.35 -9.35
N TYR A 4 8.76 4.86 -8.93
CA TYR A 4 8.88 3.80 -7.94
C TYR A 4 9.56 4.31 -6.68
N GLU A 5 9.14 3.75 -5.56
CA GLU A 5 9.71 4.02 -4.25
C GLU A 5 10.44 2.77 -3.77
N TYR A 6 11.61 2.96 -3.18
CA TYR A 6 12.44 1.90 -2.64
C TYR A 6 12.79 2.21 -1.20
N ARG A 7 12.73 1.19 -0.34
CA ARG A 7 13.05 1.30 1.07
C ARG A 7 14.34 0.56 1.37
N CYS A 8 15.25 1.21 2.09
CA CYS A 8 16.44 0.59 2.63
C CYS A 8 16.06 -0.41 3.74
N GLU A 9 16.62 -1.61 3.71
CA GLU A 9 16.36 -2.65 4.72
C GLU A 9 17.00 -2.29 6.08
N GLU A 10 18.17 -1.65 6.07
CA GLU A 10 18.97 -1.37 7.27
C GLU A 10 18.45 -0.17 8.07
N ASP A 11 18.27 0.97 7.38
CA ASP A 11 17.89 2.24 8.03
C ASP A 11 16.41 2.59 7.86
N GLY A 12 15.74 1.99 6.87
CA GLY A 12 14.36 2.34 6.51
C GLY A 12 14.22 3.60 5.65
N SER A 13 15.31 4.21 5.21
CA SER A 13 15.32 5.35 4.29
C SER A 13 14.56 5.07 2.99
N LEU A 14 13.89 6.09 2.45
CA LEU A 14 13.11 5.99 1.20
C LEU A 14 13.80 6.76 0.09
N VAL A 15 13.91 6.13 -1.08
CA VAL A 15 14.40 6.76 -2.32
C VAL A 15 13.38 6.61 -3.43
N THR A 16 13.22 7.65 -4.24
CA THR A 16 12.23 7.70 -5.31
C THR A 16 12.91 7.82 -6.65
N LEU A 17 12.60 6.92 -7.59
CA LEU A 17 13.25 6.83 -8.89
C LEU A 17 12.25 6.71 -10.03
N LEU A 18 12.57 7.31 -11.16
CA LEU A 18 11.86 7.14 -12.41
C LEU A 18 12.54 6.04 -13.23
N ARG A 19 11.92 4.86 -13.30
CA ARG A 19 12.46 3.70 -14.04
C ARG A 19 11.40 3.11 -14.96
N SER A 20 11.81 2.37 -15.99
CA SER A 20 10.86 1.55 -16.75
C SER A 20 10.40 0.35 -15.92
N MET A 21 9.35 -0.35 -16.37
CA MET A 21 8.88 -1.55 -15.67
C MET A 21 9.91 -2.69 -15.70
N ALA A 22 10.77 -2.74 -16.72
CA ALA A 22 11.79 -3.78 -16.86
C ALA A 22 12.94 -3.61 -15.85
N GLU A 23 13.24 -2.37 -15.48
CA GLU A 23 14.32 -1.98 -14.56
C GLU A 23 13.85 -1.87 -13.10
N ALA A 24 12.57 -2.19 -12.84
CA ALA A 24 11.94 -1.96 -11.55
C ALA A 24 12.45 -2.90 -10.46
N ASP A 25 12.89 -4.11 -10.84
CA ASP A 25 13.42 -5.15 -9.94
C ASP A 25 14.96 -5.21 -9.97
N GLU A 26 15.62 -4.32 -10.71
CA GLU A 26 17.08 -4.18 -10.68
C GLU A 26 17.55 -3.52 -9.39
N PRO A 27 18.75 -3.88 -8.89
CA PRO A 27 19.31 -3.26 -7.69
C PRO A 27 19.40 -1.73 -7.84
N VAL A 28 19.19 -1.03 -6.73
CA VAL A 28 19.28 0.43 -6.66
C VAL A 28 20.63 0.79 -6.04
N GLU A 29 21.40 1.61 -6.75
CA GLU A 29 22.64 2.17 -6.22
C GLU A 29 22.31 3.16 -5.10
N ASP A 30 23.03 3.00 -3.98
CA ASP A 30 22.88 3.85 -2.83
C ASP A 30 23.49 5.24 -3.09
N PRO A 31 22.75 6.35 -2.92
CA PRO A 31 23.29 7.69 -3.16
C PRO A 31 24.38 8.09 -2.16
N GLU A 32 24.48 7.42 -1.00
CA GLU A 32 25.52 7.66 0.01
C GLU A 32 26.72 6.73 -0.16
N GLY A 33 26.67 5.76 -1.09
CA GLY A 33 27.75 4.80 -1.36
C GLY A 33 27.98 3.81 -0.23
N LEU A 34 26.95 3.50 0.56
CA LEU A 34 27.05 2.66 1.76
C LEU A 34 26.75 1.16 1.50
N ASP A 35 26.70 0.73 0.23
CA ASP A 35 26.37 -0.66 -0.17
C ASP A 35 25.06 -1.21 0.46
N ARG A 36 24.10 -0.31 0.71
CA ARG A 36 22.82 -0.64 1.34
C ARG A 36 21.87 -1.37 0.40
N THR A 37 21.02 -2.24 0.96
CA THR A 37 20.03 -2.98 0.18
C THR A 37 18.68 -2.27 0.16
N PHE A 38 18.15 -2.06 -1.05
CA PHE A 38 16.88 -1.39 -1.29
C PHE A 38 15.86 -2.32 -1.92
N HIS A 39 14.64 -2.33 -1.37
CA HIS A 39 13.52 -3.13 -1.90
C HIS A 39 12.42 -2.23 -2.44
N ARG A 40 11.80 -2.61 -3.56
CA ARG A 40 10.68 -1.88 -4.13
C ARG A 40 9.48 -1.96 -3.19
N VAL A 41 8.95 -0.81 -2.79
CA VAL A 41 7.75 -0.70 -1.97
C VAL A 41 6.64 0.00 -2.72
N HIS A 42 5.40 -0.30 -2.35
CA HIS A 42 4.24 0.40 -2.89
C HIS A 42 3.88 1.54 -1.92
N SER A 43 3.79 2.75 -2.46
CA SER A 43 3.33 3.90 -1.68
C SER A 43 1.90 3.66 -1.20
N THR A 44 1.73 3.54 0.12
CA THR A 44 0.44 3.34 0.76
C THR A 44 0.04 4.66 1.40
N PHE A 45 -0.83 5.41 0.72
CA PHE A 45 -1.43 6.60 1.29
C PHE A 45 -2.83 6.28 1.79
N GLN A 46 -3.14 6.73 3.00
CA GLN A 46 -4.49 6.64 3.55
C GLN A 46 -5.23 7.95 3.24
N VAL A 47 -6.38 7.83 2.59
CA VAL A 47 -7.31 8.95 2.43
C VAL A 47 -8.33 8.84 3.55
N ASP A 48 -8.12 9.58 4.64
CA ASP A 48 -9.18 9.84 5.59
C ASP A 48 -10.21 10.75 4.91
N ALA A 49 -11.32 10.14 4.48
CA ALA A 49 -12.51 10.92 4.16
C ALA A 49 -12.98 11.57 5.46
N PRO A 50 -13.28 12.89 5.49
CA PRO A 50 -13.88 13.50 6.66
C PRO A 50 -15.21 12.78 6.91
N THR A 51 -15.24 11.89 7.89
CA THR A 51 -16.49 11.33 8.38
C THR A 51 -17.24 12.51 8.96
N ALA A 52 -18.35 12.88 8.31
CA ALA A 52 -19.30 13.78 8.94
C ALA A 52 -19.66 13.12 10.27
N SER A 53 -19.30 13.77 11.36
CA SER A 53 -19.58 13.35 12.72
C SER A 53 -21.07 13.10 12.89
N GLN A 54 -21.49 11.84 12.77
CA GLN A 54 -22.77 11.32 13.22
C GLN A 54 -22.44 10.02 13.94
N GLY A 55 -22.25 10.13 15.25
CA GLY A 55 -21.80 9.04 16.09
C GLY A 55 -22.82 7.92 16.16
N ILE A 56 -22.35 6.68 16.14
CA ILE A 56 -22.97 5.55 16.84
C ILE A 56 -21.84 4.62 17.28
N ASN A 57 -21.66 4.50 18.60
CA ASN A 57 -20.89 3.43 19.21
C ASN A 57 -21.57 2.09 18.93
N ALA A 58 -20.88 1.14 18.31
CA ALA A 58 -20.98 -0.28 18.65
C ALA A 58 -19.88 -1.10 17.93
N PRO A 59 -19.00 -1.82 18.65
CA PRO A 59 -18.32 -2.98 18.10
C PRO A 59 -19.26 -4.19 18.24
N SER A 60 -19.81 -4.70 17.14
CA SER A 60 -20.42 -6.03 17.14
C SER A 60 -19.85 -6.86 15.99
N SER A 61 -18.97 -7.76 16.37
CA SER A 61 -18.58 -8.95 15.63
C SER A 61 -19.80 -9.78 15.24
N SER A 62 -20.14 -9.82 13.96
CA SER A 62 -20.98 -10.83 13.29
C SER A 62 -20.91 -10.47 11.80
N GLY A 63 -20.24 -11.21 10.94
CA GLY A 63 -20.75 -12.49 10.49
C GLY A 63 -21.71 -12.26 9.31
N CYS A 64 -21.36 -12.86 8.16
CA CYS A 64 -22.19 -13.08 6.99
C CYS A 64 -22.13 -12.03 5.87
N GLY A 65 -21.54 -12.45 4.75
CA GLY A 65 -21.52 -11.72 3.49
C GLY A 65 -22.89 -11.70 2.82
N CYS A 66 -23.12 -10.65 2.03
CA CYS A 66 -24.26 -10.54 1.16
C CYS A 66 -23.77 -10.07 -0.22
N CYS A 67 -23.09 -10.97 -0.93
CA CYS A 67 -23.10 -10.96 -2.39
C CYS A 67 -24.41 -11.62 -2.82
N GLY A 68 -25.20 -10.91 -3.62
CA GLY A 68 -26.60 -11.21 -3.85
C GLY A 68 -26.91 -12.42 -4.73
N GLY A 69 -28.21 -12.65 -4.88
CA GLY A 69 -28.79 -13.53 -5.88
C GLY A 69 -29.47 -14.77 -5.28
N GLY A 70 -30.80 -14.81 -5.37
CA GLY A 70 -31.57 -16.05 -5.24
C GLY A 70 -32.74 -15.97 -4.26
N SER A 71 -33.88 -15.43 -4.72
CA SER A 71 -35.17 -15.66 -4.07
C SER A 71 -35.75 -16.98 -4.57
N CYS A 72 -35.98 -17.92 -3.66
CA CYS A 72 -36.88 -19.08 -3.80
C CYS A 72 -37.28 -19.54 -2.39
N SER A 73 -38.48 -19.19 -1.92
CA SER A 73 -39.27 -19.99 -0.96
C SER A 73 -40.68 -19.43 -0.74
N ASN A 74 -41.64 -20.35 -0.92
CA ASN A 74 -43.10 -20.31 -0.79
C ASN A 74 -43.92 -19.70 -1.93
#